data_AF-A0A833M984-F1
#
_entry.id   AF-A0A833M984-F1
#
_cell.length_a   1.000
_cell.length_b   1.000
_cell.length_c   1.000
_cell.angle_alpha   90.00
_cell.angle_beta   90.00
_cell.angle_gamma   90.00
#
_symmetry.space_group_name_H-M   'P 1'
#
loop_
_entity.id
_entity.type
_entity.pdbx_description
1 polymer ?
#
loop_
_entity_poly.entity_id
_entity_poly.type
_entity_poly.pdbx_seq_one_letter_code
_entity_poly.pdbx_strand_id
1 'polypeptide(L)'
;MWLEIFRRYLAMFLIGNIIKWLDDEVDGDHSGYEFFKGGKYPYSLLFLALALLLDLYYSYSLFTAAYMIGMFHIPLQRLPFGLKSYQEMILLVIISLTLVPWRIFFHSIILITTIQLMDDLYDYSYDFRMGFQNYAITFGRGEVLIATLLLMVMAFMISWMNTIIILQMAIFINHLYCHR
;
A
#
# COMPACT_ATOMS: atom_id res chain seq x y z
N MET A 1 -10.64 -15.61 -18.52
CA MET A 1 -10.30 -14.21 -18.84
C MET A 1 -11.18 -13.18 -18.10
N TRP A 2 -12.42 -12.89 -18.52
CA TRP A 2 -13.24 -11.85 -17.86
C TRP A 2 -13.51 -12.10 -16.37
N LEU A 3 -13.82 -13.35 -16.00
CA LEU A 3 -14.02 -13.73 -14.60
C LEU A 3 -12.75 -13.55 -13.76
N GLU A 4 -11.57 -13.85 -14.31
CA GLU A 4 -10.29 -13.71 -13.60
C GLU A 4 -9.93 -12.23 -13.42
N ILE A 5 -10.19 -11.40 -14.43
CA ILE A 5 -10.01 -9.96 -14.34
C ILE A 5 -10.94 -9.39 -13.25
N PHE A 6 -12.22 -9.79 -13.27
CA PHE A 6 -13.19 -9.35 -12.27
C PHE A 6 -12.79 -9.79 -10.85
N ARG A 7 -12.41 -11.06 -10.66
CA ARG A 7 -11.90 -11.58 -9.37
C ARG A 7 -10.72 -10.76 -8.88
N ARG A 8 -9.78 -10.41 -9.77
CA ARG A 8 -8.61 -9.62 -9.42
C ARG A 8 -8.96 -8.18 -9.08
N TYR A 9 -9.85 -7.53 -9.82
CA TYR A 9 -10.37 -6.21 -9.44
C TYR A 9 -10.99 -6.22 -8.04
N LEU A 10 -11.83 -7.22 -7.75
CA LEU A 10 -12.46 -7.35 -6.45
C LEU A 10 -11.42 -7.60 -5.34
N ALA A 11 -10.40 -8.43 -5.60
CA ALA A 11 -9.29 -8.66 -4.67
C ALA A 11 -8.49 -7.39 -4.39
N MET A 12 -8.17 -6.60 -5.43
CA MET A 12 -7.44 -5.33 -5.30
C MET A 12 -8.27 -4.26 -4.59
N PHE A 13 -9.58 -4.24 -4.84
CA PHE A 13 -10.49 -3.36 -4.12
C PHE A 13 -10.47 -3.69 -2.62
N LEU A 14 -10.68 -4.96 -2.25
CA LEU A 14 -10.69 -5.40 -0.85
C LEU A 14 -9.35 -5.12 -0.16
N ILE A 15 -8.22 -5.47 -0.79
CA ILE A 15 -6.89 -5.29 -0.18
C ILE A 15 -6.51 -3.80 -0.07
N GLY A 16 -6.86 -2.98 -1.05
CA GLY A 16 -6.61 -1.55 -1.02
C GLY A 16 -7.39 -0.86 0.09
N ASN A 17 -8.64 -1.26 0.33
CA ASN A 17 -9.43 -0.74 1.46
C ASN A 17 -8.75 -1.07 2.80
N ILE A 18 -8.28 -2.31 2.97
CA ILE A 18 -7.57 -2.72 4.20
C ILE A 18 -6.30 -1.90 4.39
N ILE A 19 -5.50 -1.73 3.34
CA ILE A 19 -4.26 -0.95 3.41
C ILE A 19 -4.58 0.48 3.82
N LYS A 20 -5.56 1.13 3.17
CA LYS A 20 -5.96 2.50 3.50
C LYS A 20 -6.48 2.62 4.94
N TRP A 21 -7.29 1.67 5.41
CA TRP A 21 -7.80 1.68 6.79
C TRP A 21 -6.71 1.52 7.83
N LEU A 22 -5.69 0.71 7.54
CA LEU A 22 -4.55 0.55 8.44
C LEU A 22 -3.65 1.79 8.44
N ASP A 23 -3.45 2.40 7.28
CA ASP A 23 -2.70 3.65 7.10
C ASP A 23 -3.35 4.79 7.89
N ASP A 24 -4.65 5.04 7.67
CA ASP A 24 -5.41 6.08 8.37
C ASP A 24 -5.39 5.87 9.91
N GLU A 25 -5.45 4.61 10.37
CA GLU A 25 -5.38 4.30 11.80
C GLU A 25 -3.99 4.57 12.39
N VAL A 26 -2.92 4.29 11.65
CA VAL A 26 -1.53 4.56 12.07
C VAL A 26 -1.28 6.07 12.14
N ASP A 27 -1.81 6.83 11.18
CA ASP A 27 -1.70 8.29 11.13
C ASP A 27 -2.62 9.00 12.14
N GLY A 28 -3.52 8.26 12.79
CA GLY A 28 -4.51 8.82 13.70
C GLY A 28 -5.57 9.65 12.98
N ASP A 29 -5.73 9.46 11.66
CA ASP A 29 -6.79 10.09 10.89
C ASP A 29 -8.10 9.31 11.08
N HIS A 30 -9.06 9.95 11.72
CA HIS A 30 -10.40 9.42 11.94
C HIS A 30 -11.43 10.01 10.97
N SER A 31 -11.00 10.86 10.03
CA SER A 31 -11.87 11.43 9.02
C SER A 31 -12.41 10.33 8.10
N GLY A 32 -13.72 10.35 7.82
CA GLY A 32 -14.35 9.46 6.84
C GLY A 32 -15.09 8.21 7.36
N TYR A 33 -14.99 7.82 8.63
CA TYR A 33 -15.53 6.50 9.06
C TYR A 33 -16.28 6.47 10.39
N GLU A 34 -17.25 7.37 10.56
CA GLU A 34 -18.19 7.24 11.68
C GLU A 34 -18.99 5.92 11.64
N PHE A 35 -19.18 5.34 10.45
CA PHE A 35 -19.97 4.12 10.24
C PHE A 35 -19.33 2.83 10.79
N PHE A 36 -18.01 2.82 11.00
CA PHE A 36 -17.26 1.63 11.42
C PHE A 36 -16.62 1.75 12.82
N LYS A 37 -17.07 2.70 13.67
CA LYS A 37 -16.61 2.80 15.06
C LYS A 37 -16.71 1.43 15.76
N GLY A 38 -15.55 0.79 15.97
CA GLY A 38 -15.40 -0.51 16.64
C GLY A 38 -15.40 -1.76 15.73
N GLY A 39 -15.73 -1.64 14.44
CA GLY A 39 -15.85 -2.79 13.52
C GLY A 39 -14.68 -2.97 12.53
N LYS A 40 -13.81 -1.97 12.37
CA LYS A 40 -12.76 -1.95 11.33
C LYS A 40 -11.90 -3.21 11.32
N TYR A 41 -11.34 -3.60 12.48
CA TYR A 41 -10.41 -4.73 12.56
C TYR A 41 -11.03 -6.09 12.17
N PRO A 42 -12.21 -6.48 12.69
CA PRO A 42 -12.90 -7.68 12.22
C PRO A 42 -13.21 -7.66 10.71
N TYR A 43 -13.64 -6.52 10.16
CA TYR A 43 -13.92 -6.41 8.72
C TYR A 43 -12.63 -6.47 7.89
N SER A 44 -11.52 -5.89 8.36
CA SER A 44 -10.22 -6.01 7.69
C SER A 44 -9.77 -7.47 7.59
N LEU A 45 -9.94 -8.26 8.65
CA LEU A 45 -9.61 -9.69 8.64
C LEU A 45 -10.49 -10.48 7.66
N LEU A 46 -11.79 -10.20 7.65
CA LEU A 46 -12.72 -10.83 6.71
C LEU A 46 -12.38 -10.46 5.27
N PHE A 47 -12.12 -9.18 4.99
CA PHE A 47 -11.76 -8.70 3.66
C PHE A 47 -10.42 -9.25 3.21
N LEU A 48 -9.45 -9.41 4.13
CA LEU A 48 -8.16 -10.03 3.84
C LEU A 48 -8.36 -11.49 3.41
N ALA A 49 -9.15 -12.25 4.17
CA ALA A 49 -9.45 -13.64 3.84
C ALA A 49 -10.13 -13.77 2.47
N LEU A 50 -11.11 -12.91 2.17
CA LEU A 50 -11.78 -12.87 0.87
C LEU A 50 -10.83 -12.47 -0.26
N ALA A 51 -9.97 -11.47 -0.05
CA ALA A 51 -8.99 -11.03 -1.04
C ALA A 51 -8.01 -12.16 -1.39
N LEU A 52 -7.48 -12.87 -0.38
CA LEU A 52 -6.58 -14.01 -0.57
C LEU A 52 -7.25 -15.20 -1.31
N LEU A 53 -8.56 -15.42 -1.11
CA LEU A 53 -9.32 -16.42 -1.89
C LEU A 53 -9.49 -16.01 -3.35
N LEU A 54 -9.57 -14.71 -3.63
CA LEU A 54 -9.77 -14.19 -4.98
C LEU A 54 -8.46 -14.14 -5.77
N ASP A 55 -7.39 -13.62 -5.18
CA ASP A 55 -6.02 -13.59 -5.74
C ASP A 55 -4.96 -13.68 -4.62
N LEU A 56 -4.56 -14.92 -4.32
CA LEU A 56 -3.61 -15.21 -3.23
C LEU A 56 -2.31 -14.41 -3.34
N TYR A 57 -1.69 -14.41 -4.52
CA TYR A 57 -0.33 -13.89 -4.68
C TYR A 57 -0.30 -12.37 -4.62
N TYR A 58 -1.18 -11.68 -5.35
CA TYR A 58 -1.19 -10.21 -5.33
C TYR A 58 -1.74 -9.65 -4.03
N SER A 59 -2.80 -10.24 -3.46
CA SER A 59 -3.35 -9.75 -2.19
C SER A 59 -2.35 -9.89 -1.05
N TYR A 60 -1.67 -11.05 -0.94
CA TYR A 60 -0.61 -11.22 0.05
C TYR A 60 0.55 -10.25 -0.20
N SER A 61 1.03 -10.18 -1.45
CA SER A 61 2.24 -9.41 -1.76
C SER A 61 2.06 -7.90 -1.68
N LEU A 62 0.89 -7.36 -1.99
CA LEU A 62 0.58 -5.93 -1.82
C LEU A 62 0.44 -5.58 -0.35
N PHE A 63 -0.21 -6.45 0.43
CA PHE A 63 -0.35 -6.24 1.87
C PHE A 63 0.99 -6.25 2.59
N THR A 64 1.86 -7.21 2.29
CA THR A 64 3.20 -7.25 2.89
C THR A 64 4.09 -6.12 2.38
N ALA A 65 3.95 -5.71 1.11
CA ALA A 65 4.63 -4.53 0.59
C ALA A 65 4.22 -3.25 1.32
N ALA A 66 2.92 -3.00 1.49
CA ALA A 66 2.40 -1.86 2.24
C ALA A 66 2.95 -1.82 3.66
N TYR A 67 2.94 -2.96 4.35
CA TYR A 67 3.51 -3.07 5.69
C TYR A 67 5.01 -2.73 5.73
N MET A 68 5.81 -3.29 4.81
CA MET A 68 7.25 -3.05 4.80
C MET A 68 7.60 -1.60 4.47
N ILE A 69 6.93 -1.00 3.48
CA ILE A 69 7.21 0.38 3.10
C ILE A 69 6.73 1.36 4.18
N GLY A 70 5.55 1.13 4.78
CA GLY A 70 5.04 1.97 5.86
C GLY A 70 5.98 2.00 7.09
N MET A 71 6.59 0.86 7.43
CA MET A 71 7.53 0.75 8.56
C MET A 71 8.93 1.30 8.29
N PHE A 72 9.22 1.76 7.07
CA PHE A 72 10.56 2.19 6.67
C PHE A 72 11.05 3.44 7.44
N HIS A 73 10.13 4.29 7.90
CA HIS A 73 10.44 5.53 8.64
C HIS A 73 10.89 5.28 10.08
N ILE A 74 10.57 4.11 10.67
CA ILE A 74 10.85 3.83 12.09
C ILE A 74 11.58 2.49 12.26
N PRO A 75 12.79 2.33 11.69
CA PRO A 75 13.48 1.04 11.58
C PRO A 75 13.89 0.46 12.95
N LEU A 76 14.06 1.30 13.97
CA LEU A 76 14.56 0.93 15.29
C LEU A 76 13.46 0.76 16.35
N GLN A 77 12.20 1.09 16.02
CA GLN A 77 11.08 0.88 16.94
C GLN A 77 10.87 -0.61 17.18
N ARG A 78 10.53 -0.96 18.43
CA ARG A 78 10.15 -2.32 18.78
C ARG A 78 8.66 -2.51 18.53
N LEU A 79 8.34 -3.54 17.77
CA LEU A 79 7.00 -3.93 17.38
C LEU A 79 6.43 -5.00 18.34
N PRO A 80 5.15 -5.41 18.23
CA PRO A 80 4.50 -6.32 19.18
C PRO A 80 5.20 -7.68 19.35
N PHE A 81 5.98 -8.16 18.37
CA PHE A 81 6.79 -9.38 18.52
C PHE A 81 8.08 -9.15 19.32
N GLY A 82 8.32 -7.93 19.81
CA GLY A 82 9.55 -7.55 20.52
C GLY A 82 10.76 -7.34 19.62
N LEU A 83 10.60 -7.54 18.31
CA LEU A 83 11.63 -7.33 17.29
C LEU A 83 11.68 -5.86 16.86
N LYS A 84 12.83 -5.44 16.32
CA LYS A 84 12.95 -4.12 15.66
C LYS A 84 12.27 -4.19 14.29
N SER A 85 11.69 -3.08 13.82
CA SER A 85 10.99 -3.03 12.53
C SER A 85 11.82 -3.57 11.36
N TYR A 86 13.13 -3.26 11.29
CA TYR A 86 13.98 -3.82 10.23
C TYR A 86 14.12 -5.35 10.28
N GLN A 87 14.06 -5.96 11.46
CA GLN A 87 14.14 -7.42 11.62
C GLN A 87 12.86 -8.07 11.10
N GLU A 88 11.70 -7.49 11.41
CA GLU A 88 10.41 -7.95 10.88
C GLU A 88 10.35 -7.79 9.36
N MET A 89 10.84 -6.67 8.81
CA MET A 89 10.94 -6.46 7.37
C MET A 89 11.81 -7.53 6.70
N ILE A 90 12.99 -7.85 7.25
CA ILE A 90 13.87 -8.90 6.69
C ILE A 90 13.17 -10.26 6.71
N LEU A 91 12.49 -10.61 7.81
CA LEU A 91 11.72 -11.85 7.89
C LEU A 91 10.62 -11.90 6.84
N LEU A 92 9.88 -10.80 6.65
CA LEU A 92 8.82 -10.71 5.64
C LEU A 92 9.36 -10.80 4.21
N VAL A 93 10.55 -10.25 3.93
CA VAL A 93 11.21 -10.42 2.63
C VAL A 93 11.53 -11.89 2.38
N ILE A 94 12.12 -12.59 3.35
CA ILE A 94 12.46 -14.02 3.23
C ILE A 94 11.20 -14.86 3.02
N ILE A 95 10.16 -14.63 3.83
CA ILE A 95 8.89 -15.34 3.71
C ILE A 95 8.22 -15.04 2.36
N SER A 96 8.21 -13.77 1.93
CA SER A 96 7.55 -13.39 0.67
C SER A 96 8.27 -13.96 -0.54
N LEU A 97 9.61 -13.96 -0.57
CA LEU A 97 10.39 -14.54 -1.67
C LEU A 97 10.28 -16.07 -1.75
N THR A 98 9.93 -16.75 -0.65
CA THR A 98 9.72 -18.21 -0.64
C THR A 98 8.30 -18.59 -1.03
N LEU A 99 7.30 -17.77 -0.68
CA LEU A 99 5.88 -18.09 -0.91
C LEU A 99 5.31 -17.50 -2.21
N VAL A 100 5.87 -16.39 -2.69
CA VAL A 100 5.35 -15.64 -3.85
C VAL A 100 6.36 -15.65 -4.99
N PRO A 101 5.93 -15.80 -6.25
CA PRO A 101 6.80 -15.61 -7.39
C PRO A 101 7.51 -14.25 -7.32
N TRP A 102 8.84 -14.24 -7.43
CA TRP A 102 9.66 -13.04 -7.31
C TRP A 102 9.16 -11.86 -8.17
N ARG A 103 8.65 -12.15 -9.38
CA ARG A 103 8.05 -11.14 -10.27
C ARG A 103 6.89 -10.39 -9.60
N ILE A 104 5.98 -11.09 -8.92
CA ILE A 104 4.83 -10.49 -8.23
C ILE A 104 5.29 -9.73 -6.99
N PHE A 105 6.27 -10.29 -6.27
CA PHE A 105 6.86 -9.65 -5.10
C PHE A 105 7.46 -8.27 -5.42
N PHE A 106 8.41 -8.22 -6.36
CA PHE A 106 9.03 -6.96 -6.77
C PHE A 106 8.02 -6.00 -7.40
N HIS A 107 7.07 -6.52 -8.18
CA HIS A 107 6.01 -5.67 -8.73
C HIS A 107 5.18 -5.00 -7.64
N SER A 108 4.83 -5.73 -6.57
CA SER A 108 4.04 -5.19 -5.46
C SER A 108 4.82 -4.16 -4.65
N ILE A 109 6.11 -4.40 -4.39
CA ILE A 109 7.00 -3.39 -3.77
C ILE A 109 7.01 -2.11 -4.61
N ILE A 110 7.27 -2.22 -5.92
CA ILE A 110 7.33 -1.07 -6.81
C ILE A 110 5.99 -0.32 -6.82
N LEU A 111 4.86 -1.03 -6.90
CA LEU A 111 3.54 -0.41 -6.94
C LEU A 111 3.19 0.31 -5.63
N ILE A 112 3.42 -0.30 -4.48
CA ILE A 112 3.17 0.34 -3.19
C ILE A 112 4.06 1.58 -3.04
N THR A 113 5.35 1.48 -3.34
CA THR A 113 6.24 2.66 -3.30
C THR A 113 5.78 3.74 -4.28
N THR A 114 5.31 3.35 -5.48
CA THR A 114 4.76 4.32 -6.45
C THR A 114 3.55 5.04 -5.89
N ILE A 115 2.60 4.31 -5.30
CA ILE A 115 1.36 4.87 -4.72
C ILE A 115 1.72 5.83 -3.59
N GLN A 116 2.61 5.44 -2.67
CA GLN A 116 3.03 6.31 -1.57
C GLN A 116 3.71 7.59 -2.06
N LEU A 117 4.59 7.52 -3.06
CA LEU A 117 5.21 8.73 -3.62
C LEU A 117 4.20 9.61 -4.36
N MET A 118 3.16 9.02 -4.97
CA MET A 118 2.06 9.78 -5.58
C MET A 118 1.24 10.52 -4.53
N ASP A 119 0.92 9.86 -3.41
CA ASP A 119 0.20 10.47 -2.29
C ASP A 119 1.05 11.59 -1.67
N ASP A 120 2.34 11.36 -1.45
CA ASP A 120 3.29 12.38 -0.97
C ASP A 120 3.34 13.63 -1.88
N LEU A 121 3.35 13.44 -3.21
CA LEU A 121 3.31 14.55 -4.15
C LEU A 121 1.98 15.32 -4.10
N TYR A 122 0.87 14.60 -3.93
CA TYR A 122 -0.47 15.16 -3.86
C TYR A 122 -0.69 15.97 -2.57
N ASP A 123 -0.22 15.45 -1.44
CA ASP A 123 -0.42 16.04 -0.11
C ASP A 123 0.67 17.02 0.33
N TYR A 124 1.74 17.19 -0.47
CA TYR A 124 2.86 18.09 -0.17
C TYR A 124 2.44 19.43 0.44
N SER A 125 1.45 20.12 -0.16
CA SER A 125 1.10 21.48 0.27
C SER A 125 0.42 21.50 1.64
N TYR A 126 -0.28 20.42 1.98
CA TYR A 126 -0.90 20.22 3.28
C TYR A 126 0.17 19.84 4.30
N ASP A 127 0.99 18.83 4.00
CA ASP A 127 2.02 18.32 4.90
C ASP A 127 3.09 19.36 5.20
N PHE A 128 3.46 20.18 4.21
CA PHE A 128 4.42 21.27 4.41
C PHE A 128 3.90 22.32 5.40
N ARG A 129 2.59 22.57 5.43
CA ARG A 129 1.98 23.52 6.37
C ARG A 129 1.80 22.92 7.77
N MET A 130 1.52 21.62 7.85
CA MET A 130 1.31 20.91 9.12
C MET A 130 2.62 20.39 9.74
N GLY A 131 3.73 20.42 9.00
CA GLY A 131 5.02 19.91 9.46
C GLY A 131 5.11 18.39 9.47
N PHE A 132 4.28 17.70 8.69
CA PHE A 132 4.34 16.24 8.55
C PHE A 132 5.55 15.81 7.70
N GLN A 133 6.03 14.59 7.96
CA GLN A 133 7.12 14.00 7.17
C GLN A 133 6.56 13.45 5.86
N ASN A 134 7.15 13.87 4.75
CA ASN A 134 6.75 13.49 3.40
C ASN A 134 8.01 13.46 2.52
N TYR A 135 8.14 12.48 1.63
CA TYR A 135 9.34 12.34 0.80
C TYR A 135 9.53 13.53 -0.15
N ALA A 136 8.45 14.12 -0.66
CA ALA A 136 8.53 15.28 -1.54
C ALA A 136 9.00 16.54 -0.81
N ILE A 137 8.78 16.63 0.52
CA ILE A 137 9.35 17.68 1.37
C ILE A 137 10.84 17.40 1.63
N THR A 138 11.20 16.15 1.90
CA THR A 138 12.56 15.76 2.31
C THR A 138 13.56 15.76 1.15
N PHE A 139 13.17 15.22 0.00
CA PHE A 139 14.03 15.06 -1.17
C PHE A 139 13.79 16.09 -2.27
N GLY A 140 12.64 16.77 -2.24
CA GLY A 140 12.22 17.70 -3.26
C GLY A 140 11.15 17.12 -4.19
N ARG A 141 10.22 17.99 -4.63
CA ARG A 141 9.10 17.61 -5.49
C ARG A 141 9.54 17.04 -6.84
N GLY A 142 10.61 17.58 -7.42
CA GLY A 142 11.08 17.16 -8.74
C GLY A 142 11.68 15.76 -8.70
N GLU A 143 12.50 15.49 -7.69
CA GLU A 143 13.18 14.24 -7.43
C GLU A 143 12.16 13.13 -7.19
N VAL A 144 11.15 13.39 -6.36
CA VAL A 144 10.08 12.43 -6.08
C VAL A 144 9.20 12.19 -7.31
N LEU A 145 8.89 13.23 -8.10
CA LEU A 145 8.17 13.06 -9.37
C LEU A 145 8.93 12.17 -10.35
N ILE A 146 10.23 12.38 -10.53
CA ILE A 146 11.07 11.56 -11.40
C ILE A 146 11.12 10.11 -10.88
N ALA A 147 11.33 9.90 -9.59
CA ALA A 147 11.34 8.57 -8.98
C ALA A 147 10.00 7.84 -9.20
N THR A 148 8.88 8.54 -9.00
CA THR A 148 7.53 8.02 -9.24
C THR A 148 7.35 7.58 -10.69
N LEU A 149 7.75 8.40 -11.67
CA LEU A 149 7.66 8.07 -13.09
C LEU A 149 8.53 6.86 -13.45
N LEU A 150 9.75 6.76 -12.91
CA LEU A 150 10.63 5.61 -13.14
C LEU A 150 10.04 4.32 -12.57
N LEU A 151 9.51 4.35 -11.34
CA LEU A 151 8.86 3.21 -10.71
C LEU A 151 7.61 2.79 -11.49
N MET A 152 6.80 3.75 -11.97
CA MET A 152 5.65 3.47 -12.81
C MET A 152 6.07 2.76 -14.12
N VAL A 153 7.11 3.24 -14.82
CA VAL A 153 7.62 2.56 -16.03
C VAL A 153 8.07 1.13 -15.71
N MET A 154 8.81 0.93 -14.61
CA MET A 154 9.23 -0.41 -14.18
C MET A 154 8.04 -1.32 -13.85
N ALA A 155 6.99 -0.81 -13.21
CA ALA A 155 5.78 -1.57 -12.94
C ALA A 155 5.12 -2.04 -14.25
N PHE A 156 4.95 -1.14 -15.21
CA PHE A 156 4.41 -1.47 -16.53
C PHE A 156 5.24 -2.52 -17.28
N MET A 157 6.58 -2.43 -17.19
CA MET A 157 7.48 -3.41 -17.79
C MET A 157 7.36 -4.81 -17.17
N ILE A 158 7.05 -4.90 -15.87
CA ILE A 158 6.83 -6.20 -15.21
C ILE A 158 5.46 -6.76 -15.57
N SER A 159 4.40 -5.97 -15.46
CA SER A 159 3.03 -6.43 -15.71
C SER A 159 2.02 -5.30 -15.91
N TRP A 160 1.99 -4.71 -17.11
CA TRP A 160 1.06 -3.63 -17.50
C TRP A 160 -0.40 -3.83 -17.06
N MET A 161 -0.98 -5.03 -17.23
CA MET A 161 -2.39 -5.26 -16.90
C MET A 161 -2.65 -5.12 -15.39
N ASN A 162 -1.79 -5.71 -14.56
CA ASN A 162 -1.93 -5.61 -13.10
C ASN A 162 -1.60 -4.20 -12.60
N THR A 163 -0.64 -3.51 -13.24
CA THR A 163 -0.34 -2.10 -12.95
C THR A 163 -1.56 -1.22 -13.14
N ILE A 164 -2.28 -1.35 -14.26
CA ILE A 164 -3.50 -0.56 -14.53
C ILE A 164 -4.57 -0.85 -13.48
N ILE A 165 -4.84 -2.13 -13.20
CA ILE A 165 -5.85 -2.54 -12.22
C ILE A 165 -5.54 -1.93 -10.84
N ILE A 166 -4.31 -2.08 -10.36
CA ILE A 166 -3.92 -1.69 -9.01
C ILE A 166 -3.89 -0.16 -8.88
N LEU A 167 -3.30 0.57 -9.83
CA LEU A 167 -3.26 2.03 -9.79
C LEU A 167 -4.66 2.64 -9.89
N GLN A 168 -5.52 2.10 -10.77
CA GLN A 168 -6.90 2.57 -10.86
C GLN A 168 -7.66 2.35 -9.55
N MET A 169 -7.50 1.18 -8.91
CA MET A 169 -8.12 0.91 -7.62
C MET A 169 -7.56 1.80 -6.50
N ALA A 170 -6.25 2.03 -6.47
CA ALA A 170 -5.62 2.92 -5.50
C ALA A 170 -6.17 4.35 -5.60
N ILE A 171 -6.26 4.91 -6.81
CA ILE A 171 -6.85 6.23 -7.05
C ILE A 171 -8.33 6.26 -6.63
N PHE A 172 -9.10 5.22 -6.98
CA PHE A 172 -10.51 5.14 -6.62
C PHE A 172 -10.72 5.09 -5.10
N ILE A 173 -9.92 4.30 -4.39
CA ILE A 173 -9.98 4.16 -2.93
C ILE A 173 -9.55 5.46 -2.26
N ASN A 174 -8.47 6.09 -2.72
CA ASN A 174 -8.05 7.39 -2.18
C ASN A 174 -9.16 8.44 -2.39
N HIS A 175 -9.81 8.45 -3.56
CA HIS A 175 -10.95 9.34 -3.81
C HIS A 175 -12.16 9.08 -2.90
N LEU A 176 -12.43 7.83 -2.55
CA LEU A 176 -13.54 7.47 -1.64
C LEU A 176 -13.34 7.97 -0.21
N TYR A 177 -12.07 8.10 0.22
CA TYR A 177 -11.74 8.35 1.63
C TYR A 177 -11.11 9.69 1.90
N CYS A 178 -10.55 10.35 0.89
CA CYS A 178 -10.07 11.71 0.99
C CYS A 178 -11.26 12.70 0.88
N HIS A 179 -12.05 12.80 1.96
CA HIS A 179 -12.96 13.94 2.16
C HIS A 179 -12.22 15.04 2.91
N ARG A 180 -11.59 15.94 2.15
CA ARG A 180 -11.07 17.22 2.65
C ARG A 180 -12.19 18.16 3.06
#